data_AF-A0A151QLT6-F1
#
_entry.id   AF-A0A151QLT6-F1
#
_cell.length_a   1.000
_cell.length_b   1.000
_cell.length_c   1.000
_cell.angle_alpha   90.00
_cell.angle_beta   90.00
_cell.angle_gamma   90.00
#
_symmetry.space_group_name_H-M   'P 1'
#
loop_
_entity.id
_entity.type
_entity.pdbx_description
1 polymer ?
#
loop_
_entity_poly.entity_id
_entity_poly.type
_entity_poly.pdbx_seq_one_letter_code
_entity_poly.pdbx_strand_id
1 'polypeptide(L)'
;MTWKLLDVERIRFWEDKWLGNISLADKFPRLYVNSLQNHWTIKNMGTWSGALSIWGLKWRRRRIRRDDTQLQELESLLQEVSFNNIHQDF
;
A
#
# COMPACT_ATOMS: atom_id res chain seq x y z
N MET A 1 -6.24 -13.89 -1.84
CA MET A 1 -6.51 -13.16 -3.10
C MET A 1 -5.24 -13.19 -3.94
N THR A 2 -5.33 -13.62 -5.20
CA THR A 2 -4.17 -13.65 -6.11
C THR A 2 -4.27 -12.44 -7.03
N TRP A 3 -3.39 -11.45 -6.87
CA TRP A 3 -3.36 -10.25 -7.70
C TRP A 3 -2.64 -10.53 -9.01
N LYS A 4 -3.21 -10.11 -10.15
CA LYS A 4 -2.49 -10.15 -11.42
C LYS A 4 -1.53 -8.95 -11.48
N LEU A 5 -0.34 -9.14 -12.02
CA LEU A 5 0.69 -8.10 -12.17
C LEU A 5 0.17 -6.84 -12.88
N LEU A 6 -0.68 -7.03 -13.90
CA LEU A 6 -1.31 -5.94 -14.64
C LEU A 6 -2.22 -5.05 -13.78
N ASP A 7 -2.80 -5.61 -12.71
CA ASP A 7 -3.71 -4.87 -11.84
C ASP A 7 -2.92 -3.94 -10.91
N VAL A 8 -1.80 -4.41 -10.33
CA VAL A 8 -0.97 -3.61 -9.42
C VAL A 8 -0.21 -2.47 -10.12
N GLU A 9 -0.07 -2.54 -11.45
CA GLU A 9 0.51 -1.49 -12.28
C GLU A 9 -0.42 -0.31 -12.53
N ARG A 10 -1.74 -0.52 -12.44
CA ARG A 10 -2.74 0.49 -12.79
C ARG A 10 -3.47 1.03 -11.56
N ILE A 11 -3.66 0.19 -10.55
CA ILE A 11 -4.37 0.53 -9.33
C ILE A 11 -3.52 1.48 -8.47
N ARG A 12 -4.06 2.66 -8.19
CA ARG A 12 -3.50 3.65 -7.28
C ARG A 12 -3.72 3.21 -5.84
N PHE A 13 -2.64 3.13 -5.06
CA PHE A 13 -2.67 2.58 -3.71
C PHE A 13 -3.61 3.36 -2.79
N TRP A 14 -3.61 4.68 -2.84
CA TRP A 14 -4.47 5.46 -1.95
C TRP A 14 -5.86 5.68 -2.50
N GLU A 15 -6.00 5.87 -3.81
CA GLU A 15 -7.19 6.49 -4.41
C GLU A 15 -8.20 5.46 -4.93
N ASP A 16 -7.72 4.29 -5.36
CA ASP A 16 -8.60 3.25 -5.89
C ASP A 16 -9.11 2.32 -4.78
N LYS A 17 -10.28 1.73 -5.03
CA LYS A 17 -10.92 0.76 -4.13
C LYS A 17 -10.39 -0.64 -4.40
N TRP A 18 -9.22 -0.94 -3.87
CA TRP A 18 -8.58 -2.26 -4.03
C TRP A 18 -8.51 -3.05 -2.72
N LEU A 19 -8.68 -2.38 -1.58
CA LEU A 19 -8.71 -3.01 -0.26
C LEU A 19 -10.05 -2.72 0.43
N GLY A 20 -11.09 -3.42 -0.01
CA GLY A 20 -12.47 -3.25 0.47
C GLY A 20 -13.31 -2.29 -0.39
N ASN A 21 -14.34 -1.70 0.21
CA ASN A 21 -15.37 -0.92 -0.50
C ASN A 21 -15.11 0.60 -0.55
N ILE A 22 -14.10 1.07 0.18
CA ILE A 22 -13.67 2.47 0.26
C ILE A 22 -12.19 2.57 -0.08
N SER A 23 -11.74 3.73 -0.55
CA SER A 23 -10.33 3.97 -0.83
C SER A 23 -9.53 4.09 0.48
N LEU A 24 -8.23 3.83 0.43
CA LEU A 24 -7.37 4.06 1.59
C LEU A 24 -7.23 5.55 1.91
N ALA A 25 -7.38 6.43 0.91
CA ALA A 25 -7.43 7.87 1.10
C ALA A 25 -8.64 8.31 1.94
N ASP A 26 -9.81 7.73 1.67
CA ASP A 26 -11.03 7.99 2.43
C ASP A 26 -10.95 7.39 3.83
N LYS A 27 -10.40 6.17 3.95
CA LYS A 27 -10.28 5.48 5.25
C LYS A 27 -9.22 6.10 6.16
N PHE A 28 -8.09 6.53 5.59
CA PHE A 28 -6.93 7.04 6.31
C PHE A 28 -6.49 8.43 5.82
N PRO A 29 -7.36 9.46 5.90
CA PRO A 29 -7.13 10.76 5.28
C PRO A 29 -5.90 11.48 5.85
N ARG A 30 -5.55 11.25 7.12
CA ARG A 30 -4.36 11.84 7.74
C ARG A 30 -3.08 11.23 7.17
N LEU A 31 -3.07 9.92 6.95
CA LEU A 31 -1.93 9.26 6.30
C LEU A 31 -1.82 9.69 4.85
N TYR A 32 -2.95 9.76 4.12
CA TYR A 32 -2.97 10.23 2.74
C TYR A 32 -2.34 11.61 2.60
N VAL A 33 -2.83 12.63 3.33
CA VAL A 33 -2.28 14.00 3.24
C VAL A 33 -0.78 14.06 3.59
N ASN A 34 -0.30 13.14 4.44
CA ASN A 34 1.11 13.05 4.80
C ASN A 34 1.93 12.13 3.88
N SER A 35 1.34 11.39 2.95
CA SER A 35 2.09 10.52 2.05
C SER A 35 2.92 11.34 1.06
N LEU A 36 4.07 10.82 0.67
CA LEU A 36 4.85 11.30 -0.48
C LEU A 36 4.47 10.55 -1.76
N GLN A 37 3.57 9.57 -1.67
CA GLN A 37 3.27 8.59 -2.71
C GLN A 37 1.76 8.52 -3.00
N ASN A 38 1.03 9.63 -2.82
CA ASN A 38 -0.43 9.70 -2.94
C ASN A 38 -0.98 9.07 -4.25
N HIS A 39 -0.32 9.37 -5.36
CA HIS A 39 -0.77 8.96 -6.70
C HIS A 39 -0.01 7.73 -7.22
N TRP A 40 0.79 7.09 -6.37
CA TRP A 40 1.58 5.93 -6.77
C TRP A 40 0.71 4.68 -6.85
N THR A 41 1.02 3.83 -7.82
CA THR A 41 0.36 2.54 -7.99
C THR A 41 0.89 1.53 -6.99
N ILE A 42 0.13 0.46 -6.74
CA ILE A 42 0.54 -0.60 -5.80
C ILE A 42 1.95 -1.10 -6.14
N LYS A 43 2.26 -1.34 -7.42
CA LYS A 43 3.60 -1.75 -7.87
C LYS A 43 4.70 -0.81 -7.37
N ASN A 44 4.46 0.49 -7.31
CA ASN A 44 5.47 1.47 -6.95
C ASN A 44 5.55 1.73 -5.43
N MET A 45 4.63 1.19 -4.64
CA MET A 45 4.56 1.43 -3.19
C MET A 45 5.49 0.56 -2.35
N GLY A 46 6.14 -0.44 -2.96
CA GLY A 46 6.97 -1.40 -2.25
C GLY A 46 7.96 -2.10 -3.15
N THR A 47 8.77 -2.95 -2.54
CA THR A 47 9.66 -3.86 -3.27
C THR A 47 9.04 -5.24 -3.24
N TRP A 48 8.82 -5.78 -4.44
CA TRP A 48 8.19 -7.08 -4.65
C TRP A 48 9.23 -8.02 -5.26
N SER A 49 10.16 -8.52 -4.46
CA SER A 49 11.22 -9.41 -4.94
C SER A 49 11.41 -10.60 -4.02
N GLY A 50 11.21 -11.81 -4.55
CA GLY A 50 11.49 -13.06 -3.86
C GLY A 50 10.59 -13.34 -2.65
N ALA A 51 11.18 -13.80 -1.55
CA ALA A 51 10.46 -14.33 -0.38
C ALA A 51 9.82 -13.25 0.53
N LEU A 52 10.16 -11.97 0.35
CA LEU A 52 9.73 -10.89 1.25
C LEU A 52 9.20 -9.72 0.42
N SER A 53 7.87 -9.58 0.41
CA SER A 53 7.19 -8.39 -0.11
C SER A 53 7.10 -7.34 0.99
N ILE A 54 7.69 -6.17 0.77
CA ILE A 54 7.78 -5.12 1.78
C ILE A 54 7.22 -3.81 1.24
N TRP A 55 6.24 -3.27 1.96
CA TRP A 55 5.71 -1.93 1.72
C TRP A 55 6.71 -0.85 2.12
N GLY A 56 7.00 0.08 1.20
CA GLY A 56 7.96 1.18 1.39
C GLY A 56 7.25 2.53 1.55
N LEU A 57 6.39 2.68 2.57
CA LEU A 57 5.60 3.88 2.80
C LEU A 57 6.48 5.09 3.17
N LYS A 58 6.36 6.18 2.41
CA LYS A 58 7.12 7.43 2.59
C LYS A 58 6.22 8.58 3.02
N TRP A 59 6.68 9.33 4.03
CA TRP A 59 5.89 10.39 4.67
C TRP A 59 6.57 11.77 4.57
N ARG A 60 5.77 12.82 4.34
CA ARG A 60 6.17 14.24 4.25
C ARG A 60 6.67 14.78 5.59
N ARG A 61 5.96 14.46 6.69
CA ARG A 61 6.34 14.86 8.05
C ARG A 61 7.09 13.73 8.72
N ARG A 62 8.23 14.03 9.35
CA ARG A 62 9.07 13.08 10.07
C ARG A 62 8.36 12.37 11.25
N ARG A 63 7.15 12.80 11.64
CA ARG A 63 6.51 12.38 12.89
C ARG A 63 5.07 11.88 12.70
N ILE A 64 4.83 10.95 11.77
CA ILE A 64 3.78 9.95 12.04
C ILE A 64 4.35 9.07 13.15
N ARG A 65 3.70 9.08 14.31
CA ARG A 65 4.18 8.30 15.45
C ARG A 65 3.79 6.84 15.24
N ARG A 66 4.57 5.92 15.79
CA ARG A 66 4.25 4.48 15.77
C ARG A 66 2.93 4.15 16.50
N ASP A 67 2.51 5.00 17.43
CA ASP A 67 1.22 4.89 18.13
C ASP A 67 0.06 5.60 17.41
N ASP A 68 0.27 6.06 16.17
CA ASP A 68 -0.82 6.58 15.34
C ASP A 68 -1.75 5.43 14.94
N THR A 69 -3.00 5.50 15.39
CA THR A 69 -3.98 4.42 15.20
C THR A 69 -4.28 4.15 13.74
N GLN A 70 -4.27 5.17 12.88
CA GLN A 70 -4.44 4.97 11.43
C GLN A 70 -3.25 4.20 10.84
N LEU A 71 -2.03 4.49 11.30
CA LEU A 71 -0.85 3.79 10.83
C LEU A 71 -0.86 2.32 11.27
N GLN A 72 -1.20 2.05 12.53
CA GLN A 72 -1.30 0.67 13.04
C GLN A 72 -2.37 -0.14 12.31
N GLU A 73 -3.54 0.45 12.08
CA GLU A 73 -4.61 -0.21 11.34
C GLU A 73 -4.20 -0.46 9.88
N LEU A 74 -3.56 0.52 9.22
CA LEU A 74 -3.04 0.35 7.87
C LEU A 74 -1.99 -0.78 7.82
N GLU A 75 -1.02 -0.80 8.74
CA GLU A 75 0.01 -1.84 8.79
C GLU A 75 -0.61 -3.23 8.99
N SER A 76 -1.59 -3.37 9.88
CA SER A 76 -2.32 -4.62 10.08
C SER A 76 -3.04 -5.08 8.80
N LEU A 77 -3.71 -4.16 8.11
CA LEU A 77 -4.40 -4.48 6.85
C LEU A 77 -3.41 -4.90 5.76
N LEU A 78 -2.27 -4.22 5.67
CA LEU A 78 -1.25 -4.49 4.66
C LEU A 78 -0.48 -5.80 4.92
N GLN A 79 -0.40 -6.26 6.17
CA GLN A 79 0.16 -7.57 6.53
C GLN A 79 -0.70 -8.73 6.01
N GLU A 80 -2.01 -8.56 5.94
CA GLU A 80 -2.93 -9.56 5.37
C GLU A 80 -2.83 -9.63 3.84
N VAL A 81 -2.31 -8.57 3.20
CA VAL A 81 -2.08 -8.54 1.76
C VAL A 81 -0.79 -9.28 1.43
N SER A 82 -0.93 -10.60 1.23
CA SER A 82 0.15 -11.42 0.72
C SER A 82 0.25 -11.33 -0.82
N PHE A 83 1.36 -10.76 -1.32
CA PHE A 83 1.74 -10.85 -2.74
C PHE A 83 2.47 -12.15 -2.99
N ASN A 84 1.79 -13.27 -2.74
CA ASN A 84 2.44 -14.58 -2.79
C ASN A 84 2.94 -15.01 -4.16
N ASN A 85 2.61 -14.31 -5.26
CA ASN A 85 2.98 -14.74 -6.61
C ASN A 85 3.07 -13.57 -7.58
N ILE A 86 3.98 -12.62 -7.34
CA ILE A 86 4.56 -11.89 -8.48
C ILE A 86 5.57 -12.86 -9.12
N HIS A 87 5.06 -13.83 -9.88
CA HIS A 87 5.89 -14.61 -10.78
C HIS A 87 6.49 -13.62 -11.78
N GLN A 88 7.78 -13.33 -11.59
CA GLN A 88 8.58 -12.66 -12.60
C GLN A 88 8.81 -13.67 -13.73
N ASP A 89 7.88 -13.73 -14.66
CA ASP A 89 8.15 -14.28 -15.98
C ASP A 89 8.98 -13.21 -16.73
N PHE A 90 10.30 -13.34 -16.64
CA PHE A 90 11.24 -12.71 -17.56
C PHE A 90 11.40 -13.56 -18.82
#